data_AF-A0A957L757-F1
#
_entry.id   AF-A0A957L757-F1
#
_cell.length_a   1.000
_cell.length_b   1.000
_cell.length_c   1.000
_cell.angle_alpha   90.00
_cell.angle_beta   90.00
_cell.angle_gamma   90.00
#
_symmetry.space_group_name_H-M   'P 1'
#
loop_
_entity.id
_entity.type
_entity.pdbx_description
1 polymer ?
#
loop_
_entity_poly.entity_id
_entity_poly.type
_entity_poly.pdbx_seq_one_letter_code
_entity_poly.pdbx_strand_id
1 'polypeptide(L)'
;MERDDVEQAFAWDDPYDIVLALVHLTDERMARQNLSWAELSIGERVVIHVNWFDNEVANGGFHQFFTNASGNEENWTAILNSLQQIKAVHTVALIEEAVAAFPEDFRPKNSEKTWDYLLSQGAEVIEILEAVSARYFQQAEQVYALAAKFLLSRKQDFLRVDPDAH
;
A
#
# COMPACT_ATOMS: atom_id res chain seq x y z
N MET A 1 13.02 15.24 6.99
CA MET A 1 11.74 15.59 7.64
C MET A 1 12.10 16.38 8.88
N GLU A 2 11.40 17.48 9.15
CA GLU A 2 11.61 18.21 10.40
C GLU A 2 11.13 17.35 11.57
N ARG A 3 11.85 17.41 12.68
CA ARG A 3 11.55 16.59 13.86
C ARG A 3 10.16 16.91 14.41
N ASP A 4 9.81 18.19 14.49
CA ASP A 4 8.56 18.66 15.09
C ASP A 4 7.34 18.15 14.29
N ASP A 5 7.42 18.13 12.96
CA ASP A 5 6.35 17.60 12.10
C ASP A 5 6.12 16.11 12.32
N VAL A 6 7.19 15.33 12.44
CA VAL A 6 7.10 13.89 12.75
C VAL A 6 6.52 13.68 14.15
N GLU A 7 6.95 14.48 15.13
CA GLU A 7 6.40 14.40 16.49
C GLU A 7 4.91 14.75 16.52
N GLN A 8 4.48 15.75 15.76
CA GLN A 8 3.07 16.11 15.59
C GLN A 8 2.28 15.01 14.88
N ALA A 9 2.81 14.40 13.83
CA ALA A 9 2.16 13.29 13.12
C ALA A 9 1.85 12.10 14.05
N PHE A 10 2.74 11.81 15.02
CA PHE A 10 2.51 10.76 16.02
C PHE A 10 1.66 11.20 17.22
N ALA A 11 1.28 12.48 17.32
CA ALA A 11 0.45 13.01 18.40
C ALA A 11 -1.06 12.97 18.10
N TRP A 12 -1.46 12.62 16.88
CA TRP A 12 -2.86 12.45 16.51
C TRP A 12 -3.47 11.21 17.17
N ASP A 13 -4.77 11.27 17.48
CA ASP A 13 -5.51 10.16 18.07
C ASP A 13 -6.09 9.20 17.02
N ASP A 14 -6.44 9.70 15.83
CA ASP A 14 -6.99 8.90 14.74
C ASP A 14 -5.88 8.20 13.96
N PRO A 15 -5.90 6.85 13.84
CA PRO A 15 -4.95 6.13 13.00
C PRO A 15 -4.86 6.61 11.55
N TYR A 16 -5.98 7.06 10.97
CA TYR A 16 -6.00 7.61 9.62
C TYR A 16 -5.14 8.87 9.53
N ASP A 17 -5.32 9.81 10.47
CA ASP A 17 -4.56 11.07 10.51
C ASP A 17 -3.07 10.82 10.73
N ILE A 18 -2.70 9.87 11.60
CA ILE A 18 -1.30 9.47 11.79
C ILE A 18 -0.71 8.97 10.48
N VAL A 19 -1.39 8.03 9.80
CA VAL A 19 -0.89 7.44 8.55
C VAL A 19 -0.78 8.52 7.47
N LEU A 20 -1.82 9.31 7.26
CA LEU A 20 -1.86 10.33 6.21
C LEU A 20 -0.78 11.40 6.41
N ALA A 21 -0.57 11.86 7.66
CA ALA A 21 0.52 12.79 7.97
C ALA A 21 1.89 12.19 7.63
N LEU A 22 2.12 10.92 7.97
CA LEU A 22 3.38 10.23 7.67
C LEU A 22 3.56 9.94 6.17
N VAL A 23 2.49 9.72 5.42
CA VAL A 23 2.52 9.65 3.94
C VAL A 23 3.05 10.98 3.39
N HIS A 24 2.41 12.10 3.74
CA HIS A 24 2.82 13.42 3.24
C HIS A 24 4.29 13.72 3.56
N LEU A 25 4.73 13.49 4.80
CA LEU A 25 6.12 13.73 5.19
C LEU A 25 7.11 12.83 4.43
N THR A 26 6.72 11.59 4.14
CA THR A 26 7.54 10.65 3.38
C THR A 26 7.62 11.07 1.91
N ASP A 27 6.49 11.40 1.28
CA ASP A 27 6.44 11.87 -0.11
C ASP A 27 7.22 13.18 -0.31
N GLU A 28 7.08 14.13 0.62
CA GLU A 28 7.85 15.37 0.61
C GLU A 28 9.35 15.10 0.73
N ARG A 29 9.76 14.15 1.59
CA ARG A 29 11.17 13.75 1.69
C ARG A 29 11.66 13.12 0.39
N MET A 30 10.90 12.20 -0.19
CA MET A 30 11.23 11.56 -1.46
C MET A 30 11.41 12.59 -2.57
N ALA A 31 10.48 13.55 -2.69
CA ALA A 31 10.54 14.60 -3.68
C ALA A 31 11.75 15.54 -3.46
N ARG A 32 11.98 15.99 -2.21
CA ARG A 32 13.08 16.90 -1.88
C ARG A 32 14.46 16.29 -2.12
N GLN A 33 14.62 15.00 -1.86
CA GLN A 33 15.90 14.29 -1.95
C GLN A 33 16.02 13.41 -3.21
N ASN A 34 14.99 13.37 -4.07
CA ASN A 34 14.90 12.50 -5.24
C ASN A 34 15.16 11.02 -4.92
N LEU A 35 14.56 10.53 -3.83
CA LEU A 35 14.76 9.15 -3.35
C LEU A 35 13.92 8.15 -4.13
N SER A 36 14.46 6.96 -4.28
CA SER A 36 13.74 5.76 -4.69
C SER A 36 13.18 4.98 -3.48
N TRP A 37 12.27 4.05 -3.74
CA TRP A 37 11.71 3.13 -2.74
C TRP A 37 12.77 2.33 -1.94
N ALA A 38 13.91 2.06 -2.56
CA ALA A 38 15.01 1.31 -1.95
C ALA A 38 15.69 2.08 -0.80
N GLU A 39 15.63 3.41 -0.83
CA GLU A 39 16.29 4.30 0.13
C GLU A 39 15.39 4.63 1.33
N LEU A 40 14.11 4.26 1.25
CA LEU A 40 13.17 4.40 2.35
C LEU A 40 13.52 3.43 3.49
N SER A 41 13.19 3.84 4.70
CA SER A 41 13.15 2.97 5.87
C SER A 41 11.98 1.98 5.79
N ILE A 42 11.89 1.09 6.78
CA ILE A 42 10.78 0.12 6.84
C ILE A 42 9.46 0.84 7.11
N GLY A 43 9.42 1.75 8.09
CA GLY A 43 8.25 2.57 8.39
C GLY A 43 7.76 3.38 7.19
N GLU A 44 8.67 4.06 6.48
CA GLU A 44 8.35 4.85 5.29
C GLU A 44 7.79 3.99 4.15
N ARG A 45 8.38 2.81 3.88
CA ARG A 45 7.80 1.91 2.88
C ARG A 45 6.40 1.44 3.25
N VAL A 46 6.22 1.04 4.52
CA VAL A 46 4.91 0.54 4.99
C VAL A 46 3.85 1.61 4.86
N VAL A 47 4.12 2.85 5.27
CA VAL A 47 3.11 3.92 5.23
C VAL A 47 2.67 4.22 3.79
N ILE A 48 3.62 4.30 2.86
CA ILE A 48 3.27 4.57 1.46
C ILE A 48 2.54 3.39 0.82
N HIS A 49 3.02 2.16 1.00
CA HIS A 49 2.39 1.00 0.39
C HIS A 49 0.96 0.75 0.90
N VAL A 50 0.72 0.94 2.20
CA VAL A 50 -0.63 0.79 2.78
C VAL A 50 -1.58 1.85 2.21
N ASN A 51 -1.14 3.11 2.17
CA ASN A 51 -1.93 4.19 1.59
C ASN A 51 -2.16 3.99 0.08
N TRP A 52 -1.16 3.52 -0.66
CA TRP A 52 -1.32 3.24 -2.08
C TRP A 52 -2.34 2.13 -2.32
N PHE A 53 -2.20 1.00 -1.63
CA PHE A 53 -3.18 -0.09 -1.72
C PHE A 53 -4.60 0.37 -1.41
N ASP A 54 -4.80 1.01 -0.25
CA ASP A 54 -6.12 1.41 0.20
C ASP A 54 -6.76 2.42 -0.76
N ASN A 55 -5.98 3.38 -1.30
CA ASN A 55 -6.48 4.32 -2.30
C ASN A 55 -6.90 3.65 -3.61
N GLU A 56 -6.15 2.68 -4.10
CA GLU A 56 -6.51 1.98 -5.35
C GLU A 56 -7.81 1.18 -5.16
N VAL A 57 -7.91 0.45 -4.04
CA VAL A 57 -9.10 -0.36 -3.74
C VAL A 57 -10.30 0.54 -3.42
N ALA A 58 -10.13 1.63 -2.68
CA ALA A 58 -11.21 2.58 -2.39
C ALA A 58 -11.74 3.26 -3.66
N ASN A 59 -10.88 3.55 -4.64
CA ASN A 59 -11.28 4.23 -5.87
C ASN A 59 -11.92 3.30 -6.91
N GLY A 60 -11.46 2.05 -7.02
CA GLY A 60 -11.93 1.15 -8.08
C GLY A 60 -11.78 -0.35 -7.78
N GLY A 61 -11.66 -0.70 -6.51
CA GLY A 61 -11.53 -2.08 -6.05
C GLY A 61 -10.23 -2.75 -6.47
N PHE A 62 -10.20 -4.08 -6.36
CA PHE A 62 -9.08 -4.90 -6.79
C PHE A 62 -8.85 -4.86 -8.30
N HIS A 63 -9.88 -4.49 -9.09
CA HIS A 63 -9.71 -4.22 -10.52
C HIS A 63 -8.69 -3.09 -10.72
N GLN A 64 -8.95 -1.93 -10.13
CA GLN A 64 -8.05 -0.78 -10.24
C GLN A 64 -6.67 -1.08 -9.65
N PHE A 65 -6.61 -1.78 -8.51
CA PHE A 65 -5.35 -2.21 -7.90
C PHE A 65 -4.45 -3.01 -8.86
N PHE A 66 -5.00 -3.93 -9.65
CA PHE A 66 -4.18 -4.72 -10.59
C PHE A 66 -3.96 -4.07 -11.95
N THR A 67 -4.78 -3.10 -12.34
CA THR A 67 -4.67 -2.45 -13.64
C THR A 67 -3.94 -1.11 -13.64
N ASN A 68 -3.73 -0.54 -12.46
CA ASN A 68 -2.84 0.61 -12.27
C ASN A 68 -1.41 0.15 -11.98
N ALA A 69 -0.49 1.11 -11.82
CA ALA A 69 0.93 0.81 -11.58
C ALA A 69 1.17 -0.06 -10.33
N SER A 70 0.27 -0.01 -9.34
CA SER A 70 0.27 -0.89 -8.17
C SER A 70 0.20 -2.38 -8.55
N GLY A 71 -0.38 -2.71 -9.70
CA GLY A 71 -0.55 -4.07 -10.21
C GLY A 71 0.66 -4.66 -10.92
N ASN A 72 1.75 -3.91 -11.10
CA ASN A 72 3.01 -4.49 -11.56
C ASN A 72 3.60 -5.42 -10.49
N GLU A 73 4.30 -6.48 -10.92
CA GLU A 73 4.79 -7.55 -10.02
C GLU A 73 5.60 -7.00 -8.85
N GLU A 74 6.52 -6.07 -9.13
CA GLU A 74 7.36 -5.44 -8.13
C GLU A 74 6.56 -4.62 -7.10
N ASN A 75 5.47 -4.01 -7.52
CA ASN A 75 4.69 -3.10 -6.67
C ASN A 75 3.69 -3.87 -5.80
N TRP A 76 2.88 -4.77 -6.39
CA TRP A 76 1.88 -5.49 -5.58
C TRP A 76 2.55 -6.44 -4.59
N THR A 77 3.71 -7.04 -4.93
CA THR A 77 4.47 -7.87 -3.99
C THR A 77 5.07 -7.04 -2.85
N ALA A 78 5.59 -5.84 -3.13
CA ALA A 78 6.08 -4.92 -2.09
C ALA A 78 4.96 -4.43 -1.15
N ILE A 79 3.78 -4.19 -1.72
CA ILE A 79 2.55 -3.87 -0.98
C ILE A 79 2.14 -5.05 -0.10
N LEU A 80 2.05 -6.26 -0.66
CA LEU A 80 1.72 -7.47 0.09
C LEU A 80 2.67 -7.69 1.28
N ASN A 81 3.98 -7.53 1.06
CA ASN A 81 5.00 -7.62 2.11
C ASN A 81 4.79 -6.57 3.22
N SER A 82 4.30 -5.38 2.88
CA SER A 82 4.04 -4.32 3.86
C SER A 82 2.77 -4.61 4.67
N LEU A 83 1.72 -5.11 4.02
CA LEU A 83 0.49 -5.57 4.67
C LEU A 83 0.75 -6.75 5.63
N GLN A 84 1.64 -7.67 5.25
CA GLN A 84 2.09 -8.76 6.11
C GLN A 84 2.84 -8.24 7.36
N GLN A 85 3.69 -7.22 7.22
CA GLN A 85 4.41 -6.63 8.35
C GLN A 85 3.49 -5.99 9.40
N ILE A 86 2.39 -5.37 8.95
CA ILE A 86 1.37 -4.80 9.86
C ILE A 86 0.35 -5.84 10.33
N LYS A 87 0.48 -7.09 9.88
CA LYS A 87 -0.42 -8.21 10.20
C LYS A 87 -1.85 -8.01 9.71
N ALA A 88 -2.02 -7.40 8.53
CA ALA A 88 -3.30 -7.31 7.83
C ALA A 88 -3.65 -8.65 7.16
N VAL A 89 -3.88 -9.68 7.98
CA VAL A 89 -3.98 -11.08 7.56
C VAL A 89 -5.15 -11.32 6.61
N HIS A 90 -6.27 -10.64 6.81
CA HIS A 90 -7.44 -10.80 5.95
C HIS A 90 -7.23 -10.11 4.61
N THR A 91 -6.68 -8.91 4.62
CA THR A 91 -6.33 -8.16 3.41
C THR A 91 -5.28 -8.88 2.57
N VAL A 92 -4.25 -9.46 3.20
CA VAL A 92 -3.24 -10.29 2.53
C VAL A 92 -3.89 -11.48 1.82
N ALA A 93 -4.79 -12.20 2.51
CA ALA A 93 -5.49 -13.34 1.93
C ALA A 93 -6.36 -12.94 0.73
N LEU A 94 -7.00 -11.77 0.78
CA LEU A 94 -7.79 -11.24 -0.33
C LEU A 94 -6.92 -10.93 -1.57
N ILE A 95 -5.74 -10.35 -1.39
CA ILE A 95 -4.79 -10.14 -2.50
C ILE A 95 -4.32 -11.46 -3.07
N GLU A 96 -3.95 -12.42 -2.22
CA GLU A 96 -3.49 -13.74 -2.67
C GLU A 96 -4.59 -14.49 -3.45
N GLU A 97 -5.83 -14.42 -2.98
CA GLU A 97 -6.99 -14.97 -3.69
C GLU A 97 -7.21 -14.29 -5.05
N ALA A 98 -7.12 -12.97 -5.09
CA ALA A 98 -7.28 -12.21 -6.32
C ALA A 98 -6.17 -12.50 -7.34
N VAL A 99 -4.92 -12.67 -6.90
CA VAL A 99 -3.80 -13.10 -7.76
C VAL A 99 -4.02 -14.53 -8.26
N ALA A 100 -4.51 -15.43 -7.41
CA ALA A 100 -4.77 -16.82 -7.77
C ALA A 100 -5.93 -17.00 -8.76
N ALA A 101 -6.81 -15.99 -8.90
CA ALA A 101 -7.88 -15.98 -9.89
C ALA A 101 -7.34 -15.91 -11.33
N PHE A 102 -6.17 -15.29 -11.53
CA PHE A 102 -5.56 -15.19 -12.84
C PHE A 102 -4.96 -16.53 -13.29
N PRO A 103 -5.13 -16.92 -14.57
CA PRO A 103 -4.35 -18.00 -15.16
C PRO A 103 -2.85 -17.73 -15.05
N GLU A 104 -2.03 -18.79 -14.98
CA GLU A 104 -0.58 -18.66 -14.76
C GLU A 104 0.11 -17.71 -15.75
N ASP A 105 -0.26 -17.79 -17.04
CA ASP A 105 0.28 -16.94 -18.11
C ASP A 105 -0.19 -15.46 -18.03
N PHE A 106 -1.24 -15.20 -17.27
CA PHE A 106 -1.89 -13.90 -17.11
C PHE A 106 -1.85 -13.38 -15.67
N ARG A 107 -1.04 -13.98 -14.79
CA ARG A 107 -0.80 -13.41 -13.46
C ARG A 107 -0.36 -11.96 -13.59
N PRO A 108 -0.83 -11.08 -12.69
CA PRO A 108 -0.58 -9.64 -12.77
C PRO A 108 0.92 -9.38 -12.58
N LYS A 109 1.62 -9.21 -13.71
CA LYS A 109 3.05 -8.85 -13.75
C LYS A 109 3.29 -7.47 -14.31
N ASN A 110 2.39 -7.05 -15.19
CA ASN A 110 2.41 -5.78 -15.87
C ASN A 110 0.96 -5.31 -16.00
N SER A 111 0.68 -4.10 -15.54
CA SER A 111 -0.68 -3.60 -15.41
C SER A 111 -1.38 -3.42 -16.77
N GLU A 112 -0.66 -3.01 -17.80
CA GLU A 112 -1.18 -2.88 -19.18
C GLU A 112 -1.62 -4.23 -19.75
N LYS A 113 -0.78 -5.27 -19.62
CA LYS A 113 -1.15 -6.64 -20.03
C LYS A 113 -2.31 -7.21 -19.20
N THR A 114 -2.36 -6.85 -17.93
CA THR A 114 -3.45 -7.26 -17.03
C THR A 114 -4.77 -6.64 -17.51
N TRP A 115 -4.76 -5.36 -17.85
CA TRP A 115 -5.91 -4.67 -18.43
C TRP A 115 -6.38 -5.30 -19.74
N ASP A 116 -5.46 -5.57 -20.68
CA ASP A 116 -5.76 -6.22 -21.95
C ASP A 116 -6.39 -7.61 -21.77
N TYR A 117 -5.88 -8.40 -20.82
CA TYR A 117 -6.44 -9.69 -20.46
C TYR A 117 -7.87 -9.55 -19.91
N LEU A 118 -8.07 -8.67 -18.93
CA LEU A 118 -9.38 -8.46 -18.29
C LEU A 118 -10.43 -8.02 -19.31
N LEU A 119 -10.08 -7.12 -20.25
CA LEU A 119 -10.99 -6.67 -21.30
C LEU A 119 -11.33 -7.74 -22.35
N SER A 120 -10.40 -8.65 -22.65
CA SER A 120 -10.56 -9.58 -23.78
C SER A 120 -11.16 -10.93 -23.38
N GLN A 121 -10.77 -11.46 -22.22
CA GLN A 121 -11.11 -12.84 -21.82
C GLN A 121 -11.19 -13.04 -20.30
N GLY A 122 -10.96 -12.01 -19.49
CA GLY A 122 -10.91 -12.12 -18.03
C GLY A 122 -12.24 -11.94 -17.31
N ALA A 123 -13.39 -12.19 -17.95
CA ALA A 123 -14.70 -11.97 -17.35
C ALA A 123 -14.88 -12.72 -16.00
N GLU A 124 -14.47 -13.99 -15.93
CA GLU A 124 -14.52 -14.77 -14.68
C GLU A 124 -13.59 -14.19 -13.60
N VAL A 125 -12.41 -13.67 -14.01
CA VAL A 125 -11.49 -13.01 -13.09
C VAL A 125 -12.09 -11.71 -12.56
N ILE A 126 -12.74 -10.91 -13.40
CA ILE A 126 -13.43 -9.68 -13.00
C ILE A 126 -14.47 -9.97 -11.92
N GLU A 127 -15.31 -11.01 -12.11
CA GLU A 127 -16.31 -11.40 -11.11
C GLU A 127 -15.66 -11.73 -9.75
N ILE A 128 -14.51 -12.43 -9.76
CA ILE A 128 -13.76 -12.73 -8.54
C ILE A 128 -13.18 -11.44 -7.92
N LEU A 129 -12.59 -10.54 -8.72
CA LEU A 129 -12.05 -9.26 -8.23
C LEU A 129 -13.14 -8.40 -7.61
N GLU A 130 -14.35 -8.36 -8.19
CA GLU A 130 -15.51 -7.67 -7.61
C GLU A 130 -15.94 -8.30 -6.28
N ALA A 131 -15.99 -9.64 -6.21
CA ALA A 131 -16.35 -10.35 -4.98
C ALA A 131 -15.29 -10.17 -3.86
N VAL A 132 -14.01 -10.17 -4.21
CA VAL A 132 -12.90 -9.85 -3.27
C VAL A 132 -13.01 -8.40 -2.80
N SER A 133 -13.27 -7.45 -3.72
CA SER A 133 -13.46 -6.03 -3.37
C SER A 133 -14.63 -5.83 -2.42
N ALA A 134 -15.77 -6.49 -2.68
CA ALA A 134 -16.92 -6.44 -1.79
C ALA A 134 -16.59 -6.97 -0.39
N ARG A 135 -15.83 -8.06 -0.28
CA ARG A 135 -15.36 -8.58 1.01
C ARG A 135 -14.38 -7.64 1.71
N TYR A 136 -13.51 -6.94 0.98
CA TYR A 136 -12.62 -5.92 1.54
C TYR A 136 -13.41 -4.80 2.23
N PHE A 137 -14.50 -4.32 1.64
CA PHE A 137 -15.33 -3.27 2.25
C PHE A 137 -16.23 -3.77 3.38
N GLN A 138 -16.48 -5.08 3.49
CA GLN A 138 -17.32 -5.67 4.52
C GLN A 138 -16.52 -6.17 5.74
N GLN A 139 -15.22 -6.40 5.60
CA GLN A 139 -14.39 -6.88 6.71
C GLN A 139 -14.19 -5.79 7.78
N ALA A 140 -13.97 -6.24 9.02
CA ALA A 140 -13.66 -5.38 10.16
C ALA A 140 -12.17 -5.06 10.30
N GLU A 141 -11.30 -5.59 9.43
CA GLU A 141 -9.86 -5.34 9.48
C GLU A 141 -9.54 -3.90 9.03
N GLN A 142 -9.18 -3.06 9.98
CA GLN A 142 -8.87 -1.65 9.71
C GLN A 142 -7.38 -1.49 9.39
N VAL A 143 -7.03 -1.50 8.09
CA VAL A 143 -5.63 -1.48 7.62
C VAL A 143 -4.84 -0.28 8.16
N TYR A 144 -5.44 0.91 8.25
CA TYR A 144 -4.78 2.08 8.84
C TYR A 144 -4.58 1.97 10.35
N ALA A 145 -5.49 1.32 11.08
CA ALA A 145 -5.29 1.07 12.51
C ALA A 145 -4.12 0.11 12.75
N LEU A 146 -3.99 -0.93 11.91
CA LEU A 146 -2.86 -1.87 11.96
C LEU A 146 -1.55 -1.16 11.59
N ALA A 147 -1.56 -0.33 10.55
CA ALA A 147 -0.41 0.46 10.14
C ALA A 147 0.04 1.45 11.23
N ALA A 148 -0.87 2.28 11.78
CA ALA A 148 -0.54 3.21 12.85
C ALA A 148 0.08 2.50 14.06
N LYS A 149 -0.49 1.36 14.47
CA LYS A 149 0.06 0.53 15.56
C LYS A 149 1.48 0.06 15.27
N PHE A 150 1.76 -0.39 14.04
CA PHE A 150 3.11 -0.77 13.63
C PHE A 150 4.06 0.42 13.65
N LEU A 151 3.63 1.56 13.12
CA LEU A 151 4.43 2.78 12.95
C LEU A 151 4.80 3.44 14.29
N LEU A 152 3.95 3.34 15.32
CA LEU A 152 4.26 3.81 16.68
C LEU A 152 5.54 3.13 17.24
N SER A 153 5.77 1.86 16.90
CA SER A 153 7.01 1.15 17.28
C SER A 153 8.22 1.48 16.39
N ARG A 154 8.00 2.27 15.35
CA ARG A 154 8.97 2.60 14.28
C ARG A 154 9.21 4.10 14.15
N LYS A 155 8.84 4.94 15.12
CA LYS A 155 9.03 6.40 15.05
C LYS A 155 10.43 6.84 14.59
N GLN A 156 11.48 6.10 14.99
CA GLN A 156 12.86 6.38 14.60
C GLN A 156 13.15 6.25 13.10
N ASP A 157 12.33 5.51 12.36
CA ASP A 157 12.42 5.39 10.90
C ASP A 157 12.16 6.73 10.20
N PHE A 158 11.36 7.62 10.80
CA PHE A 158 11.01 8.94 10.27
C PHE A 158 11.89 10.08 10.81
N LEU A 159 12.60 9.84 11.92
CA LEU A 159 13.48 10.81 12.57
C LEU A 159 14.94 10.71 12.11
N ARG A 160 15.22 9.99 11.03
CA ARG A 160 16.59 9.85 10.51
C ARG A 160 17.10 11.23 10.07
N VAL A 161 18.18 11.66 10.69
CA VAL A 161 18.85 12.93 10.39
C VAL A 161 19.45 12.84 9.01
N ASP A 162 19.11 13.80 8.14
CA ASP A 162 19.72 14.01 6.85
C ASP A 162 21.23 14.29 7.08
N PRO A 163 22.17 13.45 6.59
CA PRO A 163 23.59 13.71 6.80
C PRO A 163 24.03 15.07 6.25
N ASP A 164 23.27 15.63 5.31
CA ASP A 164 23.57 16.88 4.60
C ASP A 164 22.72 18.08 5.05
N ALA A 165 22.00 17.99 6.18
CA ALA A 165 21.33 19.17 6.76
C ALA A 165 22.37 20.10 7.42
N HIS A 166 22.93 21.01 6.63
CA HIS A 166 23.78 22.11 7.06
C HIS A 166 23.19 23.47 6.65
#